data_AF-A0AAC8TQ29-F1
#
_entry.id   AF-A0AAC8TQ29-F1
#
_cell.length_a   1.000
_cell.length_b   1.000
_cell.length_c   1.000
_cell.angle_alpha   90.00
_cell.angle_beta   90.00
_cell.angle_gamma   90.00
#
_symmetry.space_group_name_H-M   'P 1'
#
loop_
_entity.id
_entity.type
_entity.pdbx_description
1 polymer ?
#
loop_
_entity_poly.entity_id
_entity_poly.type
_entity_poly.pdbx_seq_one_letter_code
_entity_poly.pdbx_strand_id
1 'polypeptide(L)'
;MEKNNIDICAEEIKDYYFICLKENNGRIFANSATYRVKIWEQVEQKAFRKSFFNFFKTQSQHRKTKHIKSDSFVMAIRDLKNKFYYPTFTINKKEYETRGDEYLNEVKECFINIINEKIKERKNQ
;
A
#
# COMPACT_ATOMS: atom_id res chain seq x y z
N MET A 1 -7.51 -4.02 22.41
CA MET A 1 -6.20 -4.55 21.97
C MET A 1 -5.41 -3.33 21.52
N GLU A 2 -4.33 -3.00 22.21
CA GLU A 2 -3.48 -1.85 21.86
C GLU A 2 -2.91 -2.05 20.46
N LYS A 3 -3.04 -1.05 19.58
CA LYS A 3 -2.42 -1.11 18.25
C LYS A 3 -0.92 -0.91 18.44
N ASN A 4 -0.10 -1.80 17.87
CA ASN A 4 1.34 -1.58 17.87
C ASN A 4 1.72 -0.50 16.84
N ASN A 5 2.93 0.06 16.94
CA ASN A 5 3.39 1.14 16.07
C ASN A 5 3.36 0.78 14.57
N ILE A 6 3.52 -0.50 14.23
CA ILE A 6 3.46 -0.97 12.84
C ILE A 6 2.01 -0.90 12.32
N ASP A 7 1.03 -1.27 13.14
CA ASP A 7 -0.39 -1.15 12.80
C ASP A 7 -0.80 0.32 12.64
N ILE A 8 -0.31 1.20 13.50
CA ILE A 8 -0.53 2.66 13.38
C ILE A 8 0.07 3.17 12.06
N CYS A 9 1.32 2.83 11.77
CA CYS A 9 1.97 3.21 10.50
C CYS A 9 1.18 2.72 9.28
N ALA A 10 0.71 1.47 9.30
CA ALA A 10 -0.08 0.89 8.22
C ALA A 10 -1.42 1.63 8.02
N GLU A 11 -2.08 2.04 9.11
CA GLU A 11 -3.31 2.83 9.06
C GLU A 11 -3.08 4.24 8.53
N GLU A 12 -2.03 4.92 8.99
CA GLU A 12 -1.70 6.27 8.50
C GLU A 12 -1.44 6.28 6.98
N ILE A 13 -0.66 5.31 6.49
CA ILE A 13 -0.39 5.16 5.05
C ILE A 13 -1.69 4.88 4.29
N LYS A 14 -2.53 4.01 4.83
CA LYS A 14 -3.81 3.63 4.23
C LYS A 14 -4.74 4.83 4.13
N ASP A 15 -4.94 5.54 5.23
CA ASP A 15 -5.84 6.70 5.32
C ASP A 15 -5.36 7.81 4.38
N TYR A 16 -4.05 8.11 4.39
CA TYR A 16 -3.47 9.05 3.45
C TYR A 16 -3.74 8.67 2.00
N TYR A 17 -3.48 7.41 1.63
CA TYR A 17 -3.73 6.93 0.28
C TYR A 17 -5.21 7.05 -0.12
N PHE A 18 -6.15 6.69 0.76
CA PHE A 18 -7.58 6.77 0.44
C PHE A 18 -8.12 8.20 0.35
N ILE A 19 -7.58 9.13 1.14
CA ILE A 19 -7.86 10.57 1.01
C ILE A 19 -7.44 11.04 -0.38
N CYS A 20 -6.17 10.80 -0.73
CA CYS A 20 -5.65 11.16 -2.05
C CYS A 20 -6.43 10.47 -3.18
N LEU A 21 -6.81 9.20 -3.01
CA LEU A 21 -7.54 8.44 -4.02
C LEU A 21 -8.90 9.07 -4.30
N LYS A 22 -9.61 9.51 -3.26
CA LYS A 22 -10.91 10.21 -3.37
C LYS A 22 -10.76 11.54 -4.11
N GLU A 23 -9.74 12.32 -3.78
CA GLU A 23 -9.43 13.61 -4.41
C GLU A 23 -9.02 13.47 -5.87
N ASN A 24 -8.42 12.33 -6.24
CA ASN A 24 -7.95 12.03 -7.59
C ASN A 24 -8.90 11.09 -8.35
N ASN A 25 -10.21 11.19 -8.08
CA ASN A 25 -11.25 10.52 -8.86
C ASN A 25 -11.14 8.98 -8.88
N GLY A 26 -10.63 8.38 -7.81
CA GLY A 26 -10.48 6.92 -7.69
C GLY A 26 -9.26 6.35 -8.41
N ARG A 27 -8.29 7.18 -8.80
CA ARG A 27 -7.12 6.81 -9.59
C ARG A 27 -5.87 7.57 -9.18
N ILE A 28 -4.78 6.88 -8.89
CA ILE A 28 -3.47 7.48 -8.66
C ILE A 28 -2.40 6.74 -9.45
N PHE A 29 -2.44 5.39 -9.44
CA PHE A 29 -1.40 4.56 -10.04
C PHE A 29 -1.80 3.96 -11.39
N ALA A 30 -3.09 3.73 -11.64
CA ALA A 30 -3.59 3.19 -12.90
C ALA A 30 -3.87 4.30 -13.94
N ASN A 31 -2.81 4.90 -14.47
CA ASN A 31 -2.85 6.10 -15.32
C ASN A 31 -3.53 5.91 -16.70
N SER A 32 -3.74 4.69 -17.19
CA SER A 32 -4.32 4.46 -18.52
C SER A 32 -5.86 4.50 -18.56
N ALA A 33 -6.54 4.61 -17.42
CA ALA A 33 -8.00 4.60 -17.37
C ALA A 33 -8.56 6.03 -17.35
N THR A 34 -9.41 6.36 -18.33
CA THR A 34 -9.96 7.71 -18.54
C THR A 34 -11.25 8.01 -17.75
N TYR A 35 -11.83 7.03 -17.06
CA TYR A 35 -13.10 7.20 -16.32
C TYR A 35 -12.89 7.37 -14.82
N ARG A 36 -13.72 8.23 -14.21
CA ARG A 36 -13.79 8.42 -12.74
C ARG A 36 -14.40 7.18 -12.10
N VAL A 37 -13.83 6.77 -10.97
CA VAL A 37 -14.38 5.68 -10.17
C VAL A 37 -14.63 6.11 -8.74
N LYS A 38 -15.71 5.59 -8.15
CA LYS A 38 -16.09 5.84 -6.76
C LYS A 38 -15.46 4.87 -5.76
N ILE A 39 -14.81 3.81 -6.24
CA ILE A 39 -14.27 2.73 -5.41
C ILE A 39 -12.83 2.39 -5.78
N TRP A 40 -12.11 1.76 -4.86
CA TRP A 40 -10.76 1.26 -5.10
C TRP A 40 -10.79 -0.02 -5.93
N GLU A 41 -10.75 0.12 -7.25
CA GLU A 41 -10.89 -1.02 -8.17
C GLU A 41 -9.65 -1.88 -8.30
N GLN A 42 -9.84 -3.06 -8.89
CA GLN A 42 -8.79 -4.05 -9.13
C GLN A 42 -7.60 -3.53 -9.92
N VAL A 43 -7.82 -2.68 -10.94
CA VAL A 43 -6.72 -2.13 -11.75
C VAL A 43 -5.84 -1.18 -10.93
N GLU A 44 -6.45 -0.34 -10.10
CA GLU A 44 -5.76 0.57 -9.20
C GLU A 44 -5.07 -0.19 -8.06
N GLN A 45 -5.74 -1.17 -7.45
CA GLN A 45 -5.14 -2.05 -6.43
C GLN A 45 -3.90 -2.79 -6.95
N LYS A 46 -3.95 -3.31 -8.19
CA LYS A 46 -2.82 -3.97 -8.84
C LYS A 46 -1.67 -3.01 -9.10
N ALA A 47 -1.97 -1.80 -9.59
CA ALA A 47 -0.97 -0.77 -9.85
C ALA A 47 -0.30 -0.29 -8.56
N PHE A 48 -1.09 0.00 -7.51
CA PHE A 48 -0.61 0.34 -6.18
C PHE A 48 0.31 -0.75 -5.61
N ARG A 49 -0.16 -2.02 -5.61
CA ARG A 49 0.66 -3.15 -5.14
C ARG A 49 1.97 -3.26 -5.91
N LYS A 50 1.97 -2.99 -7.22
CA LYS A 50 3.19 -3.06 -8.04
C LYS A 50 4.21 -2.01 -7.60
N SER A 51 3.76 -0.79 -7.31
CA SER A 51 4.64 0.29 -6.80
C SER A 51 5.21 -0.01 -5.42
N PHE A 52 4.43 -0.69 -4.56
CA PHE A 52 4.82 -0.98 -3.17
C PHE A 52 5.05 -2.46 -2.90
N PHE A 53 5.49 -3.22 -3.90
CA PHE A 53 5.54 -4.69 -3.84
C PHE A 53 6.31 -5.23 -2.63
N ASN A 54 7.40 -4.56 -2.26
CA ASN A 54 8.25 -4.96 -1.13
C ASN A 54 7.53 -4.88 0.23
N PHE A 55 6.54 -3.99 0.34
CA PHE A 55 5.78 -3.75 1.57
C PHE A 55 4.47 -4.53 1.62
N PHE A 56 4.08 -5.25 0.57
CA PHE A 56 2.84 -6.04 0.55
C PHE A 56 3.07 -7.48 0.15
N LYS A 57 2.88 -8.41 1.09
CA LYS A 57 3.13 -9.83 0.85
C LYS A 57 1.88 -10.65 1.03
N THR A 58 1.72 -11.67 0.19
CA THR A 58 0.72 -12.72 0.43
C THR A 58 1.15 -13.58 1.63
N GLN A 59 0.21 -14.33 2.21
CA GLN A 59 0.55 -15.29 3.27
C GLN A 59 1.67 -16.27 2.85
N SER A 60 1.66 -16.74 1.59
CA SER A 60 2.69 -17.66 1.08
C SER A 60 4.06 -17.01 0.96
N GLN A 61 4.13 -15.72 0.59
CA GLN A 61 5.37 -14.95 0.55
C GLN A 61 5.86 -14.66 1.98
N HIS A 62 4.96 -14.27 2.88
CA HIS A 62 5.29 -13.97 4.28
C HIS A 62 5.96 -15.16 4.97
N ARG A 63 5.44 -16.38 4.81
CA ARG A 63 6.04 -17.62 5.37
C ARG A 63 7.52 -17.83 5.00
N LYS A 64 7.98 -17.24 3.88
CA LYS A 64 9.36 -17.36 3.39
C LYS A 64 10.23 -16.17 3.75
N THR A 65 9.68 -15.14 4.39
CA THR A 65 10.38 -13.87 4.64
C THR A 65 10.35 -13.49 6.11
N LYS A 66 11.45 -12.98 6.65
CA LYS A 66 11.53 -12.46 8.03
C LYS A 66 10.91 -11.06 8.13
N HIS A 67 9.62 -10.94 7.90
CA HIS A 67 8.89 -9.68 7.97
C HIS A 67 7.85 -9.74 9.09
N ILE A 68 7.49 -8.59 9.66
CA ILE A 68 6.36 -8.45 10.57
C ILE A 68 5.15 -8.07 9.71
N LYS A 69 4.02 -8.76 9.90
CA LYS A 69 2.78 -8.44 9.18
C LYS A 69 1.91 -7.49 9.99
N SER A 70 1.17 -6.62 9.31
CA SER A 70 0.05 -5.87 9.85
C SER A 70 -1.21 -6.19 9.05
N ASP A 71 -2.27 -6.54 9.77
CA ASP A 71 -3.58 -6.81 9.18
C ASP A 71 -4.42 -5.52 9.04
N SER A 72 -3.88 -4.35 9.40
CA SER A 72 -4.58 -3.05 9.29
C SER A 72 -4.69 -2.54 7.85
N PHE A 73 -3.78 -2.97 6.98
CA PHE A 73 -3.82 -2.64 5.55
C PHE A 73 -3.71 -3.91 4.68
N VAL A 74 -4.88 -4.38 4.25
CA VAL A 74 -5.04 -5.56 3.40
C VAL A 74 -5.70 -5.17 2.08
N MET A 75 -5.19 -5.74 0.98
CA MET A 75 -5.79 -5.63 -0.35
C MET A 75 -6.54 -6.91 -0.72
N ALA A 76 -7.58 -6.80 -1.54
CA ALA A 76 -8.32 -7.95 -2.06
C ALA A 76 -8.21 -7.97 -3.59
N ILE A 77 -7.18 -8.65 -4.11
CA ILE A 77 -6.84 -8.62 -5.53
C ILE A 77 -7.23 -9.93 -6.22
N ARG A 78 -7.84 -9.83 -7.40
CA ARG A 78 -8.14 -10.97 -8.27
C ARG A 78 -6.94 -11.35 -9.13
N ASP A 79 -6.55 -12.61 -9.07
CA ASP A 79 -5.58 -13.21 -9.99
C ASP A 79 -6.17 -13.44 -11.41
N LEU A 80 -5.37 -14.02 -12.29
CA LEU A 80 -5.80 -14.34 -13.68
C LEU A 80 -6.89 -15.42 -13.75
N LYS A 81 -7.09 -16.19 -12.66
CA LYS A 81 -8.12 -17.23 -12.53
C LYS A 81 -9.35 -16.73 -11.78
N ASN A 82 -9.51 -15.40 -11.62
CA ASN A 82 -10.57 -14.75 -10.84
C ASN A 82 -10.62 -15.16 -9.36
N LYS A 83 -9.54 -15.73 -8.80
CA LYS A 83 -9.43 -16.03 -7.38
C LYS A 83 -8.87 -14.83 -6.63
N PHE A 84 -9.44 -14.53 -5.48
CA PHE A 84 -8.91 -13.49 -4.61
C PHE A 84 -7.66 -13.98 -3.86
N TYR A 85 -6.66 -13.11 -3.80
CA TYR A 85 -5.55 -13.23 -2.88
C TYR A 85 -5.43 -11.92 -2.08
N TYR A 86 -4.89 -12.06 -0.87
CA TYR A 86 -4.92 -11.00 0.14
C TYR A 86 -3.53 -10.62 0.59
N PRO A 87 -2.86 -9.69 -0.11
CA PRO A 87 -1.63 -9.13 0.39
C PRO A 87 -1.87 -8.24 1.60
N THR A 88 -1.02 -8.41 2.59
CA THR A 88 -1.02 -7.63 3.82
C THR A 88 0.22 -6.74 3.84
N PHE A 89 0.11 -5.58 4.49
CA PHE A 89 1.26 -4.73 4.76
C PHE A 89 2.29 -5.46 5.62
N THR A 90 3.56 -5.26 5.32
CA THR A 90 4.66 -5.89 6.01
C THR A 90 5.86 -4.98 6.17
N ILE A 91 6.51 -5.09 7.32
CA ILE A 91 7.74 -4.38 7.69
C ILE A 91 8.90 -5.35 7.77
N ASN A 92 10.09 -4.93 7.33
CA ASN A 92 11.30 -5.73 7.51
C ASN A 92 11.63 -5.82 9.00
N LYS A 93 11.62 -7.04 9.54
CA LYS A 93 11.82 -7.27 10.97
C LYS A 93 13.18 -6.76 11.46
N LYS A 94 14.25 -7.01 10.70
CA LYS A 94 15.62 -6.64 11.08
C LYS A 94 15.80 -5.13 11.15
N GLU A 95 15.32 -4.41 10.13
CA GLU A 95 15.37 -2.95 10.09
C GLU A 95 14.59 -2.34 11.26
N TYR A 96 13.39 -2.85 11.52
CA TYR A 96 12.57 -2.37 12.64
C TYR A 96 13.20 -2.67 14.00
N GLU A 97 13.76 -3.86 14.22
CA GLU A 97 14.46 -4.18 15.47
C GLU A 97 15.72 -3.34 15.68
N THR A 98 16.34 -2.84 14.60
CA THR A 98 17.56 -2.03 14.67
C THR A 98 17.25 -0.55 14.90
N ARG A 99 16.21 -0.01 14.25
CA ARG A 99 15.96 1.44 14.15
C ARG A 99 14.62 1.88 14.75
N GLY A 100 13.73 0.94 15.05
CA GLY A 100 12.41 1.22 15.63
C GLY A 100 11.58 2.17 14.77
N ASP A 101 11.05 3.20 15.40
CA ASP A 101 10.10 4.14 14.81
C ASP A 101 10.71 5.05 13.73
N GLU A 102 12.03 5.26 13.74
CA GLU A 102 12.73 5.99 12.68
C GLU A 102 12.52 5.30 11.32
N TYR A 103 12.65 3.97 11.29
CA TYR A 103 12.39 3.19 10.08
C TYR A 103 10.92 3.24 9.65
N LEU A 104 9.98 3.25 10.59
CA LEU A 104 8.55 3.38 10.25
C LEU A 104 8.23 4.74 9.64
N ASN A 105 8.86 5.81 10.14
CA ASN A 105 8.72 7.14 9.56
C ASN A 105 9.27 7.20 8.13
N GLU A 106 10.45 6.62 7.87
CA GLU A 106 10.98 6.54 6.50
C GLU A 106 10.08 5.75 5.55
N VAL A 107 9.51 4.64 6.03
CA VAL A 107 8.54 3.87 5.23
C VAL A 107 7.34 4.75 4.91
N LYS A 108 6.76 5.45 5.91
CA LYS A 108 5.64 6.37 5.68
C LYS A 108 5.97 7.47 4.68
N GLU A 109 7.12 8.12 4.83
CA GLU A 109 7.58 9.16 3.90
C GLU A 109 7.78 8.63 2.49
N CYS A 110 8.34 7.43 2.34
CA CYS A 110 8.47 6.76 1.04
C CYS A 110 7.12 6.59 0.34
N PHE A 111 6.09 6.14 1.06
CA PHE A 111 4.73 6.04 0.52
C PHE A 111 4.16 7.39 0.10
N ILE A 112 4.24 8.39 0.99
CA ILE A 112 3.73 9.76 0.75
C ILE A 112 4.38 10.37 -0.49
N ASN A 113 5.71 10.27 -0.60
CA ASN A 113 6.47 10.83 -1.71
C ASN A 113 6.06 10.20 -3.05
N ILE A 114 6.03 8.87 -3.13
CA ILE A 114 5.65 8.16 -4.37
C ILE A 114 4.19 8.46 -4.77
N ILE A 115 3.27 8.54 -3.81
CA ILE A 115 1.87 8.89 -4.07
C ILE A 115 1.79 10.32 -4.66
N ASN A 116 2.46 11.28 -4.03
CA ASN A 116 2.45 12.66 -4.47
C ASN A 116 3.10 12.86 -5.84
N GLU A 117 4.20 12.16 -6.12
CA GLU A 117 4.83 12.16 -7.43
C GLU A 117 3.86 11.68 -8.51
N LYS A 118 3.15 10.58 -8.28
CA LYS A 118 2.16 10.05 -9.23
C LYS A 118 0.98 10.98 -9.47
N ILE A 119 0.52 11.66 -8.42
CA ILE A 119 -0.53 12.69 -8.54
C ILE A 119 -0.04 13.87 -9.38
N LYS A 120 1.21 14.32 -9.18
CA LYS A 120 1.81 15.41 -9.95
C LYS A 120 1.98 15.04 -11.43
N GLU A 121 2.52 13.86 -11.71
CA GLU A 121 2.67 13.35 -13.08
C GLU A 121 1.33 13.39 -13.84
N ARG A 122 0.23 13.02 -13.18
CA ARG A 122 -1.10 13.03 -13.79
C ARG A 122 -1.65 14.43 -14.07
N LYS A 123 -1.36 15.43 -13.23
CA LYS A 123 -1.83 16.80 -13.46
C LYS A 123 -1.14 17.47 -14.65
N ASN A 124 0.03 16.96 -15.03
CA ASN A 124 0.84 17.48 -16.13
C ASN A 124 0.64 16.72 -17.45
N GLN A 125 -0.28 15.74 -17.50
CA GLN A 125 -0.73 15.02 -18.70
C GLN A 125 -2.06 15.58 -19.19
#